data_AF-A0AAC9Z1F9-F1
#
_entry.id   AF-A0AAC9Z1F9-F1
#
_cell.length_a   1.000
_cell.length_b   1.000
_cell.length_c   1.000
_cell.angle_alpha   90.00
_cell.angle_beta   90.00
_cell.angle_gamma   90.00
#
_symmetry.space_group_name_H-M   'P 1'
#
loop_
_entity.id
_entity.type
_entity.pdbx_description
1 polymer ?
#
loop_
_entity_poly.entity_id
_entity_poly.type
_entity_poly.pdbx_seq_one_letter_code
_entity_poly.pdbx_strand_id
1 'polypeptide(L)'
;MKYAKLAAVLAVTEIVAKKPVLGGEAKASFTEEQLEKIENALAEKDTSALEQELATLKEEKSQYQEEVNGFRASVTQALTDNELEASEDLNADIALLGKTCKEYGDARPNPTLPTNNGKEPKEDELYDGVVNMNDDHNQLVS
;
A
#
# COMPACT_ATOMS: atom_id res chain seq x y z
N MET A 1 -37.87 8.92 -4.05
CA MET A 1 -39.34 8.72 -3.99
C MET A 1 -39.75 8.33 -2.58
N LYS A 2 -40.78 8.97 -2.00
CA LYS A 2 -41.18 8.79 -0.58
C LYS A 2 -41.60 7.35 -0.22
N TYR A 3 -42.09 6.57 -1.19
CA TYR A 3 -42.60 5.21 -0.99
C TYR A 3 -42.02 4.19 -1.99
N ALA A 4 -40.69 4.13 -2.13
CA ALA A 4 -40.02 3.28 -3.11
C ALA A 4 -40.31 1.78 -2.94
N LYS A 5 -40.36 1.28 -1.69
CA LYS A 5 -40.67 -0.13 -1.40
C LYS A 5 -42.10 -0.50 -1.77
N LEU A 6 -43.06 0.39 -1.52
CA LEU A 6 -44.45 0.18 -1.89
C LEU A 6 -44.62 0.17 -3.42
N ALA A 7 -43.91 1.05 -4.12
CA ALA A 7 -43.89 1.08 -5.58
C ALA A 7 -43.28 -0.18 -6.19
N ALA A 8 -42.24 -0.75 -5.56
CA ALA A 8 -41.65 -2.01 -5.99
C ALA A 8 -42.63 -3.18 -5.86
N VAL A 9 -43.36 -3.28 -4.74
CA VAL A 9 -44.40 -4.31 -4.55
C VAL A 9 -45.54 -4.15 -5.57
N LEU A 10 -46.00 -2.91 -5.81
CA LEU A 10 -47.06 -2.60 -6.78
C LEU A 10 -46.67 -2.87 -8.25
N ALA A 11 -45.37 -2.87 -8.57
CA ALA A 11 -44.87 -3.25 -9.88
C ALA A 11 -44.94 -4.77 -10.13
N VAL A 12 -45.02 -5.57 -9.06
CA VAL A 12 -45.01 -7.05 -9.11
C VAL A 12 -46.42 -7.62 -9.00
N THR A 13 -47.30 -7.01 -8.19
CA THR A 13 -48.70 -7.44 -8.07
C THR A 13 -49.62 -6.28 -7.71
N GLU A 14 -50.86 -6.35 -8.21
CA GLU A 14 -51.94 -5.45 -7.79
C GLU A 14 -52.31 -5.71 -6.31
N ILE A 15 -52.53 -4.63 -5.56
CA ILE A 15 -52.99 -4.67 -4.16
C ILE A 15 -54.49 -4.36 -4.14
N VAL A 16 -55.31 -5.36 -3.85
CA VAL A 16 -56.76 -5.18 -3.71
C VAL A 16 -57.12 -4.95 -2.25
N ALA A 17 -57.64 -3.76 -1.94
CA ALA A 17 -58.21 -3.46 -0.64
C ALA A 17 -59.70 -3.86 -0.60
N LYS A 18 -60.06 -4.75 0.32
CA LYS A 18 -61.46 -5.16 0.53
C LYS A 18 -62.04 -4.42 1.73
N LYS A 19 -63.21 -3.81 1.55
CA LYS A 19 -63.96 -3.16 2.63
C LYS A 19 -64.90 -4.19 3.30
N PRO A 20 -64.93 -4.29 4.64
CA PRO A 20 -65.86 -5.18 5.33
C PRO A 20 -67.31 -4.74 5.08
N VAL A 21 -68.19 -5.71 4.82
CA VAL A 21 -69.63 -5.47 4.57
C VAL A 21 -70.32 -4.82 5.78
N LEU A 22 -69.86 -5.09 7.00
CA LEU A 22 -70.43 -4.59 8.25
C LEU A 22 -69.85 -3.26 8.73
N GLY A 23 -69.20 -2.50 7.85
CA GLY A 23 -68.51 -1.26 8.20
C GLY A 23 -67.14 -1.52 8.85
N GLY A 24 -66.17 -0.69 8.51
CA GLY A 24 -64.78 -0.82 8.93
C GLY A 24 -63.80 -0.29 7.89
N GLU A 25 -62.52 -0.27 8.25
CA GLU A 25 -61.42 0.16 7.37
C GLU A 25 -61.16 -0.90 6.29
N ALA A 26 -60.80 -0.44 5.09
CA ALA A 26 -60.41 -1.33 4.01
C ALA A 26 -59.06 -1.98 4.32
N LYS A 27 -58.98 -3.30 4.22
CA LYS A 27 -57.74 -4.06 4.41
C LYS A 27 -57.27 -4.63 3.09
N ALA A 28 -55.98 -4.55 2.82
CA ALA A 28 -55.36 -5.30 1.73
C ALA A 28 -55.31 -6.78 2.12
N SER A 29 -55.70 -7.66 1.20
CA SER A 29 -55.57 -9.11 1.34
C SER A 29 -54.80 -9.66 0.16
N PHE A 30 -53.84 -10.52 0.42
CA PHE A 30 -53.06 -11.21 -0.60
C PHE A 30 -53.47 -12.68 -0.66
N THR A 31 -53.51 -13.22 -1.88
CA THR A 31 -53.58 -14.67 -2.09
C THR A 31 -52.20 -15.29 -1.92
N GLU A 32 -52.11 -16.61 -1.72
CA GLU A 32 -50.85 -17.36 -1.64
C GLU A 32 -49.94 -17.05 -2.85
N GLU A 33 -50.50 -17.06 -4.06
CA GLU A 33 -49.77 -16.77 -5.30
C GLU A 33 -49.19 -15.34 -5.34
N GLN A 34 -49.93 -14.36 -4.80
CA GLN A 34 -49.43 -12.99 -4.70
C GLN A 34 -48.32 -12.85 -3.67
N LEU A 35 -48.41 -13.57 -2.56
CA LEU A 35 -47.34 -13.61 -1.55
C LEU A 35 -46.07 -14.25 -2.13
N GLU A 36 -46.20 -15.35 -2.86
CA GLU A 36 -45.07 -16.02 -3.51
C GLU A 36 -44.37 -15.12 -4.55
N LYS A 37 -45.14 -14.39 -5.37
CA LYS A 37 -44.57 -13.40 -6.31
C LYS A 37 -43.81 -12.28 -5.60
N ILE A 38 -44.33 -11.78 -4.49
CA ILE A 38 -43.68 -10.74 -3.68
C ILE A 38 -42.38 -11.28 -3.07
N GLU A 39 -42.40 -12.47 -2.47
CA GLU A 39 -41.21 -13.10 -1.89
C GLU A 39 -40.12 -13.34 -2.94
N ASN A 40 -40.47 -13.90 -4.11
CA ASN A 40 -39.51 -14.12 -5.18
C ASN A 40 -38.89 -12.80 -5.68
N ALA A 41 -39.70 -11.75 -5.86
CA ALA A 41 -39.19 -10.44 -6.27
C ALA A 41 -38.35 -9.74 -5.19
N LEU A 42 -38.60 -10.02 -3.91
CA LEU A 42 -37.78 -9.53 -2.80
C LEU A 42 -36.48 -10.30 -2.66
N ALA A 43 -36.49 -11.62 -2.91
CA ALA A 43 -35.29 -12.46 -2.92
C ALA A 43 -34.30 -12.03 -4.02
N GLU A 44 -34.80 -11.67 -5.22
CA GLU A 44 -33.96 -11.09 -6.30
C GLU A 44 -33.35 -9.73 -5.92
N LYS A 45 -33.89 -9.07 -4.88
CA LYS A 45 -33.44 -7.78 -4.37
C LYS A 45 -32.66 -7.91 -3.07
N ASP A 46 -32.37 -9.13 -2.61
CA ASP A 46 -31.59 -9.33 -1.40
C ASP A 46 -30.13 -8.88 -1.64
N THR A 47 -29.80 -7.74 -1.06
CA THR A 47 -28.46 -7.15 -1.12
C THR A 47 -27.62 -7.46 0.11
N SER A 48 -28.09 -8.31 1.03
CA SER A 48 -27.39 -8.57 2.30
C SER A 48 -25.95 -9.07 2.11
N ALA A 49 -25.74 -9.98 1.15
CA ALA A 49 -24.40 -10.47 0.81
C ALA A 49 -23.50 -9.34 0.25
N LEU A 50 -24.04 -8.49 -0.61
CA LEU A 50 -23.33 -7.34 -1.17
C LEU A 50 -23.02 -6.29 -0.10
N GLU A 51 -23.92 -6.07 0.85
CA GLU A 51 -23.73 -5.15 1.97
C GLU A 51 -22.63 -5.66 2.91
N GLN A 52 -22.59 -6.97 3.16
CA GLN A 52 -21.53 -7.60 3.94
C GLN A 52 -20.17 -7.51 3.25
N GLU A 53 -20.10 -7.86 1.96
CA GLU A 53 -18.87 -7.73 1.17
C GLU A 53 -18.37 -6.28 1.13
N LEU A 54 -19.28 -5.31 0.97
CA LEU A 54 -18.94 -3.90 0.98
C LEU A 54 -18.46 -3.41 2.35
N ALA A 55 -18.94 -4.00 3.45
CA ALA A 55 -18.41 -3.72 4.78
C ALA A 55 -16.98 -4.27 4.94
N THR A 56 -16.73 -5.50 4.51
CA THR A 56 -15.39 -6.12 4.52
C THR A 56 -14.40 -5.32 3.68
N LEU A 57 -14.76 -4.95 2.44
CA LEU A 57 -13.88 -4.16 1.56
C LEU A 57 -13.56 -2.77 2.13
N LYS A 58 -14.48 -2.16 2.89
CA LYS A 58 -14.20 -0.88 3.57
C LYS A 58 -13.19 -1.05 4.70
N GLU A 59 -13.29 -2.14 5.45
CA GLU A 59 -12.36 -2.46 6.53
C GLU A 59 -10.97 -2.76 5.96
N GLU A 60 -10.87 -3.63 4.95
CA GLU A 60 -9.61 -3.92 4.26
C GLU A 60 -8.98 -2.66 3.67
N LYS A 61 -9.76 -1.80 3.02
CA LYS A 61 -9.26 -0.52 2.50
C LYS A 61 -8.70 0.36 3.61
N SER A 62 -9.34 0.42 4.76
CA SER A 62 -8.84 1.20 5.91
C SER A 62 -7.50 0.65 6.41
N GLN A 63 -7.39 -0.68 6.53
CA GLN A 63 -6.16 -1.35 6.94
C GLN A 63 -5.02 -1.09 5.95
N TYR A 64 -5.26 -1.25 4.64
CA TYR A 64 -4.25 -0.95 3.62
C TYR A 64 -3.83 0.53 3.62
N GLN A 65 -4.74 1.46 3.89
CA GLN A 65 -4.39 2.88 4.00
C GLN A 65 -3.49 3.15 5.21
N GLU A 66 -3.76 2.52 6.35
CA GLU A 66 -2.90 2.60 7.53
C GLU A 66 -1.52 2.00 7.27
N GLU A 67 -1.43 0.83 6.64
CA GLU A 67 -0.17 0.19 6.27
C GLU A 67 0.66 1.07 5.33
N VAL A 68 0.05 1.61 4.27
CA VAL A 68 0.74 2.48 3.31
C VAL A 68 1.24 3.76 3.97
N ASN A 69 0.45 4.36 4.87
CA ASN A 69 0.88 5.52 5.64
C ASN A 69 2.05 5.18 6.58
N GLY A 70 2.01 4.00 7.21
CA GLY A 70 3.11 3.47 8.02
C GLY A 70 4.39 3.29 7.21
N PHE A 71 4.31 2.66 6.04
CA PHE A 71 5.44 2.50 5.13
C PHE A 71 6.01 3.84 4.68
N ARG A 72 5.15 4.80 4.31
CA ARG A 72 5.60 6.13 3.92
C ARG A 72 6.33 6.82 5.06
N ALA A 73 5.81 6.77 6.28
CA ALA A 73 6.48 7.35 7.44
C ALA A 73 7.85 6.70 7.69
N SER A 74 7.96 5.37 7.61
CA SER A 74 9.24 4.67 7.78
C SER A 74 10.26 5.01 6.69
N VAL A 75 9.84 5.09 5.43
CA VAL A 75 10.71 5.47 4.31
C VAL A 75 11.17 6.92 4.42
N THR A 76 10.27 7.85 4.75
CA THR A 76 10.62 9.26 4.97
C THR A 76 11.61 9.42 6.12
N GLN A 77 11.42 8.69 7.23
CA GLN A 77 12.38 8.69 8.33
C GLN A 77 13.75 8.17 7.89
N ALA A 78 13.80 7.05 7.16
CA ALA A 78 15.06 6.50 6.67
C ALA A 78 15.78 7.47 5.72
N LEU A 79 15.05 8.19 4.86
CA LEU A 79 15.63 9.24 4.02
C LEU A 79 16.20 10.38 4.87
N THR A 80 15.46 10.81 5.89
CA THR A 80 15.90 11.88 6.82
C THR A 80 17.17 11.48 7.56
N ASP A 81 17.24 10.25 8.06
CA ASP A 81 18.42 9.70 8.76
C ASP A 81 19.67 9.62 7.85
N ASN A 82 19.47 9.57 6.53
CA ASN A 82 20.52 9.57 5.52
C ASN A 82 20.76 10.94 4.87
N GLU A 83 20.12 12.01 5.40
CA GLU A 83 20.20 13.38 4.86
C GLU A 83 19.74 13.48 3.39
N LEU A 84 18.76 12.66 3.02
CA LEU A 84 18.16 12.62 1.68
C LEU A 84 16.79 13.30 1.68
N GLU A 85 16.49 14.01 0.59
CA GLU A 85 15.20 14.66 0.38
C GLU A 85 14.12 13.64 -0.01
N ALA A 86 12.98 13.69 0.69
CA ALA A 86 11.82 12.87 0.37
C ALA A 86 11.01 13.46 -0.78
N SER A 87 10.41 12.58 -1.59
CA SER A 87 9.54 12.95 -2.70
C SER A 87 8.07 12.62 -2.39
N GLU A 88 7.18 13.04 -3.28
CA GLU A 88 5.75 12.67 -3.18
C GLU A 88 5.51 11.20 -3.56
N ASP A 89 6.40 10.57 -4.33
CA ASP A 89 6.30 9.19 -4.79
C ASP A 89 7.10 8.23 -3.90
N LEU A 90 6.37 7.39 -3.15
CA LEU A 90 6.97 6.40 -2.27
C LEU A 90 7.90 5.41 -3.01
N ASN A 91 7.61 5.08 -4.27
CA ASN A 91 8.46 4.17 -5.04
C ASN A 91 9.79 4.82 -5.42
N ALA A 92 9.77 6.12 -5.72
CA ALA A 92 10.98 6.87 -6.00
C ALA A 92 11.88 6.97 -4.76
N ASP A 93 11.27 7.20 -3.60
CA ASP A 93 11.96 7.25 -2.31
C ASP A 93 12.60 5.89 -1.95
N ILE A 94 11.88 4.78 -2.15
CA ILE A 94 12.41 3.43 -1.95
C ILE A 94 13.59 3.16 -2.90
N ALA A 95 13.46 3.55 -4.17
CA ALA A 95 14.54 3.37 -5.15
C ALA A 95 15.78 4.21 -4.80
N LEU A 96 15.59 5.43 -4.29
CA LEU A 96 16.66 6.29 -3.82
C LEU A 96 17.40 5.65 -2.65
N LEU A 97 16.69 5.19 -1.61
CA LEU A 97 17.30 4.45 -0.50
C LEU A 97 18.09 3.24 -0.99
N GLY A 98 17.51 2.44 -1.89
CA GLY A 98 18.18 1.27 -2.46
C GLY A 98 19.48 1.63 -3.20
N LYS A 99 19.48 2.73 -3.95
CA LYS A 99 20.68 3.25 -4.63
C LYS A 99 21.73 3.72 -3.61
N THR A 100 21.33 4.50 -2.62
CA THR A 100 22.25 4.99 -1.57
C THR A 100 22.86 3.85 -0.75
N CYS A 101 22.07 2.84 -0.37
CA CYS A 101 22.60 1.65 0.30
C CYS A 101 23.66 0.93 -0.54
N LYS A 102 23.46 0.85 -1.86
CA LYS A 102 24.45 0.27 -2.77
C LYS A 102 25.73 1.12 -2.83
N GLU A 103 25.60 2.43 -2.96
CA GLU A 103 26.73 3.36 -2.98
C GLU A 103 27.57 3.26 -1.70
N TYR A 104 26.93 3.20 -0.53
CA TYR A 104 27.63 2.97 0.74
C TYR A 104 28.27 1.60 0.84
N GLY A 105 27.65 0.54 0.30
CA GLY A 105 28.25 -0.78 0.23
C GLY A 105 29.46 -0.87 -0.71
N ASP A 106 29.41 -0.12 -1.81
CA ASP A 106 30.48 -0.06 -2.82
C ASP A 106 31.63 0.88 -2.40
N ALA A 107 31.35 1.84 -1.51
CA ALA A 107 32.35 2.73 -0.92
C ALA A 107 33.31 1.96 -0.01
N ARG A 108 34.46 1.56 -0.57
CA ARG A 108 35.54 0.93 0.21
C ARG A 108 35.99 1.87 1.34
N PRO A 109 36.28 1.35 2.55
CA PRO A 109 36.87 2.15 3.61
C PRO A 109 38.30 2.51 3.20
N ASN A 110 38.52 3.78 2.83
CA ASN A 110 39.79 4.48 2.62
C ASN A 110 40.93 3.77 1.85
N PRO A 111 41.74 4.49 1.05
CA PRO A 111 42.94 3.95 0.40
C PRO A 111 44.11 3.72 1.40
N THR A 112 43.85 3.43 2.67
CA THR A 112 44.90 3.27 3.69
C THR A 112 45.44 1.85 3.78
N LEU A 113 44.82 0.87 3.13
CA LEU A 113 45.38 -0.48 3.01
C LEU A 113 45.69 -0.78 1.55
N PRO A 114 46.96 -1.05 1.19
CA PRO A 114 47.29 -1.46 -0.16
C PRO A 114 46.49 -2.71 -0.52
N THR A 115 46.02 -2.76 -1.77
CA THR A 115 45.20 -3.87 -2.25
C THR A 115 46.06 -5.13 -2.24
N ASN A 116 45.90 -5.99 -1.23
CA ASN A 116 46.60 -7.27 -1.19
C ASN A 116 45.91 -8.25 -2.15
N ASN A 117 46.28 -8.19 -3.43
CA ASN A 117 45.83 -9.08 -4.49
C ASN A 117 46.82 -10.22 -4.78
N GLY A 118 47.82 -10.42 -3.92
CA GLY A 118 48.87 -11.42 -4.09
C GLY A 118 49.75 -11.23 -5.32
N LYS A 119 49.75 -10.03 -5.93
CA LYS A 119 50.60 -9.67 -7.06
C LYS A 119 51.48 -8.50 -6.64
N GLU A 120 52.79 -8.64 -6.83
CA GLU A 120 53.71 -7.51 -6.69
C GLU A 120 53.36 -6.45 -7.74
N PRO A 121 53.32 -5.16 -7.38
CA PRO A 121 53.24 -4.08 -8.36
C PRO A 121 54.48 -4.12 -9.25
N LYS A 122 54.34 -3.60 -10.47
CA LYS A 122 55.45 -3.51 -11.42
C LYS A 122 56.48 -2.49 -10.89
N GLU A 123 57.76 -2.81 -11.08
CA GLU A 123 58.97 -2.25 -10.43
C GLU A 123 59.17 -0.71 -10.46
N ASP A 124 58.28 0.09 -11.05
CA ASP A 124 58.46 1.54 -11.20
C ASP A 124 57.45 2.41 -10.44
N GLU A 125 56.49 1.81 -9.73
CA GLU A 125 55.62 2.57 -8.81
C GLU A 125 56.24 2.52 -7.42
N LEU A 126 57.17 3.44 -7.12
CA LEU A 126 57.50 3.74 -5.72
C LEU A 126 56.19 4.09 -5.01
N TYR A 127 55.77 3.23 -4.09
CA TYR A 127 54.70 3.54 -3.17
C TYR A 127 55.02 4.85 -2.44
N ASP A 128 54.06 5.77 -2.37
CA ASP A 128 54.13 6.92 -1.48
C ASP A 128 54.23 6.40 -0.03
N GLY A 129 55.43 6.48 0.54
CA GLY A 129 55.78 5.90 1.85
C GLY A 129 56.99 4.96 1.86
N VAL A 130 57.55 4.56 0.71
CA VAL A 130 58.86 3.87 0.70
C VAL A 130 59.95 4.93 0.79
N VAL A 131 60.56 5.02 1.97
CA VAL A 131 61.68 5.92 2.25
C VAL A 131 62.83 5.59 1.30
N ASN A 132 63.16 6.50 0.39
CA ASN A 132 64.33 6.38 -0.45
C ASN A 132 65.58 6.53 0.43
N MET A 133 66.28 5.42 0.70
CA MET A 133 67.48 5.40 1.53
C MET A 133 68.68 6.15 0.92
N ASN A 134 68.61 6.46 -0.38
CA ASN A 134 69.62 7.26 -1.07
C ASN A 134 69.25 8.74 -1.18
N ASP A 135 68.08 9.15 -0.67
CA ASP A 135 67.68 10.56 -0.61
C ASP A 135 68.65 11.34 0.28
N ASP A 136 69.06 12.53 -0.19
CA ASP A 136 69.99 13.42 0.52
C ASP A 136 69.53 13.75 1.94
N HIS A 137 68.21 13.74 2.20
CA HIS A 137 67.64 13.93 3.53
C HIS A 137 67.78 12.72 4.47
N ASN A 138 68.03 11.52 3.92
CA ASN A 138 68.18 10.27 4.66
C ASN A 138 69.64 9.79 4.75
N GLN A 139 70.57 10.47 4.08
CA GLN A 139 71.99 10.21 4.25
C GLN A 139 72.46 10.78 5.59
N LEU A 140 72.97 9.91 6.46
CA LEU A 140 73.65 10.36 7.67
C LEU A 140 74.94 11.06 7.23
N VAL A 141 74.99 12.38 7.40
CA VAL A 141 76.18 13.19 7.16
C VAL A 141 77.28 12.63 8.07
N SER A 142 78.29 12.00 7.47
CA SER A 142 79.49 11.52 8.16
C SER A 142 80.47 12.65 8.43
#